data_AF-A0ABD5U3M1-F1
#
_entry.id   AF-A0ABD5U3M1-F1
#
_cell.length_a   1.000
_cell.length_b   1.000
_cell.length_c   1.000
_cell.angle_alpha   90.00
_cell.angle_beta   90.00
_cell.angle_gamma   90.00
#
_symmetry.space_group_name_H-M   'P 1'
#
loop_
_entity.id
_entity.type
_entity.pdbx_description
1 polymer ?
#
loop_
_entity_poly.entity_id
_entity_poly.type
_entity_poly.pdbx_seq_one_letter_code
_entity_poly.pdbx_strand_id
1 'polypeptide(L)'
;MDTDVEPGSRLEGSQTGRRTYLRRTAAVFGLGLLGVAGVGVSLALAPEGLPTVPDVPRSVLLVASLVQPAVLVLVAAAVGARLAPGLGFRSHVVARVEGESLRRPLRRAARTAVPVGLAVGGLIVVLDAGLSLLAGAESSLTATEATTVATVLASIPARFLYGGIAEEVLPRWGFMTLLVWVGWRLTGRPTRPSAPVVWAAIVGAAVVFGAAHLPAAAAETSLTPSAVARIVALNAVGGVAFGWVYWRYSLEAAMLAHASAHVALLVPALTTVL
;
A
#
# COMPACT_ATOMS: atom_id res chain seq x y z
N MET A 1 53.49 -9.63 6.33
CA MET A 1 53.03 -8.23 6.35
C MET A 1 51.55 -8.27 6.71
N ASP A 2 51.31 -8.48 8.01
CA ASP A 2 49.98 -8.44 8.60
C ASP A 2 49.51 -7.00 8.57
N THR A 3 48.33 -6.77 8.00
CA THR A 3 47.71 -5.46 8.01
C THR A 3 46.86 -5.37 9.27
N ASP A 4 47.38 -4.65 10.27
CA ASP A 4 46.65 -4.19 11.44
C ASP A 4 45.48 -3.31 10.99
N VAL A 5 44.33 -3.93 10.74
CA VAL A 5 43.06 -3.22 10.61
C VAL A 5 42.65 -2.82 12.03
N GLU A 6 42.91 -1.56 12.39
CA GLU A 6 42.56 -1.03 13.70
C GLU A 6 41.10 -1.36 14.07
N PRO A 7 40.85 -1.92 15.27
CA PRO A 7 39.51 -2.35 15.70
C PRO A 7 38.48 -1.22 15.72
N GLY A 8 38.89 0.05 15.79
CA GLY A 8 38.00 1.24 15.75
C GLY A 8 37.27 1.41 14.41
N SER A 9 37.93 1.12 13.28
CA SER A 9 37.38 1.35 11.93
C SER A 9 36.16 0.48 11.60
N ARG A 10 36.11 -0.77 12.12
CA ARG A 10 34.98 -1.68 11.91
C ARG A 10 33.78 -1.32 12.78
N LEU A 11 34.01 -0.81 13.98
CA LEU A 11 32.95 -0.40 14.91
C LEU A 11 32.23 0.86 14.39
N GLU A 12 32.96 1.86 13.91
CA GLU A 12 32.39 3.09 13.34
C GLU A 12 31.56 2.84 12.07
N GLY A 13 32.04 1.98 11.17
CA GLY A 13 31.29 1.58 9.97
C GLY A 13 29.98 0.84 10.29
N SER A 14 29.99 -0.02 11.32
CA SER A 14 28.79 -0.76 11.76
C SER A 14 27.74 0.13 12.42
N GLN A 15 28.17 1.12 13.22
CA GLN A 15 27.28 2.07 13.88
C GLN A 15 26.62 3.02 12.88
N THR A 16 27.38 3.46 11.87
CA THR A 16 26.88 4.32 10.79
C THR A 16 25.80 3.59 9.97
N GLY A 17 26.04 2.32 9.63
CA GLY A 17 25.05 1.50 8.91
C GLY A 17 23.76 1.27 9.71
N ARG A 18 23.88 0.98 11.01
CA ARG A 18 22.71 0.80 11.90
C ARG A 18 21.90 2.09 12.02
N ARG A 19 22.56 3.24 12.20
CA ARG A 19 21.88 4.55 12.32
C ARG A 19 21.14 4.90 11.04
N THR A 20 21.74 4.69 9.88
CA THR A 20 21.09 4.94 8.57
C THR A 20 19.86 4.04 8.40
N TYR A 21 19.99 2.75 8.70
CA TYR A 21 18.85 1.82 8.66
C TYR A 21 17.68 2.29 9.53
N LEU A 22 17.94 2.61 10.81
CA LEU A 22 16.91 3.07 11.73
C LEU A 22 16.24 4.37 11.28
N ARG A 23 17.01 5.32 10.71
CA ARG A 23 16.46 6.57 10.16
C ARG A 23 15.51 6.32 8.99
N ARG A 24 15.90 5.44 8.05
CA ARG A 24 15.04 5.05 6.91
C ARG A 24 13.76 4.38 7.39
N THR A 25 13.88 3.42 8.32
CA THR A 25 12.72 2.72 8.90
C THR A 25 11.80 3.70 9.62
N ALA A 26 12.32 4.54 10.50
CA ALA A 26 11.52 5.53 11.23
C ALA A 26 10.82 6.52 10.30
N ALA A 27 11.49 6.95 9.23
CA ALA A 27 10.92 7.88 8.25
C ALA A 27 9.71 7.27 7.51
N VAL A 28 9.86 6.05 6.97
CA VAL A 28 8.78 5.37 6.26
C VAL A 28 7.69 4.90 7.23
N PHE A 29 8.06 4.46 8.43
CA PHE A 29 7.10 4.09 9.47
C PHE A 29 6.26 5.30 9.91
N GLY A 30 6.87 6.46 10.16
CA GLY A 30 6.16 7.70 10.47
C GLY A 30 5.19 8.11 9.38
N LEU A 31 5.60 7.99 8.11
CA LEU A 31 4.72 8.22 6.96
C LEU A 31 3.54 7.23 6.94
N GLY A 32 3.80 5.94 7.17
CA GLY A 32 2.74 4.93 7.24
C GLY A 32 1.81 5.09 8.44
N LEU A 33 2.29 5.57 9.59
CA LEU A 33 1.47 5.91 10.76
C LEU A 33 0.49 7.06 10.47
N LEU A 34 0.88 8.04 9.65
CA LEU A 34 -0.07 9.05 9.16
C LEU A 34 -1.19 8.40 8.35
N GLY A 35 -0.87 7.35 7.59
CA GLY A 35 -1.86 6.53 6.89
C GLY A 35 -2.79 5.80 7.84
N VAL A 36 -2.24 5.10 8.85
CA VAL A 36 -3.02 4.40 9.90
C VAL A 36 -3.92 5.35 10.68
N ALA A 37 -3.45 6.58 10.96
CA ALA A 37 -4.28 7.60 11.60
C ALA A 37 -5.55 7.93 10.80
N GLY A 38 -5.52 7.79 9.47
CA GLY A 38 -6.71 7.93 8.62
C GLY A 38 -7.83 6.96 8.98
N VAL A 39 -7.50 5.72 9.34
CA VAL A 39 -8.49 4.74 9.84
C VAL A 39 -9.12 5.24 11.14
N GLY A 40 -8.30 5.72 12.07
CA GLY A 40 -8.77 6.24 13.35
C GLY A 40 -9.69 7.45 13.20
N VAL A 41 -9.36 8.38 12.30
CA VAL A 41 -10.21 9.53 11.99
C VAL A 41 -11.52 9.07 11.35
N SER A 42 -11.49 8.14 10.39
CA SER A 42 -12.71 7.61 9.78
C SER A 42 -13.62 6.91 10.79
N LEU A 43 -13.06 6.10 11.69
CA LEU A 43 -13.82 5.45 12.76
C LEU A 43 -14.34 6.43 13.83
N ALA A 44 -13.68 7.58 14.02
CA ALA A 44 -14.20 8.62 14.89
C ALA A 44 -15.40 9.37 14.26
N LEU A 45 -15.39 9.52 12.94
CA LEU A 45 -16.46 10.18 12.18
C LEU A 45 -17.65 9.26 11.88
N ALA A 46 -17.39 7.96 11.73
CA ALA A 46 -18.38 6.92 11.46
C ALA A 46 -18.08 5.68 12.33
N PRO A 47 -18.39 5.72 13.64
CA PRO A 47 -18.07 4.63 14.56
C PRO A 47 -18.66 3.28 14.15
N GLU A 48 -19.84 3.29 13.52
CA GLU A 48 -20.55 2.13 12.97
C GLU A 48 -19.73 1.34 11.93
N GLY A 49 -18.68 1.92 11.34
CA GLY A 49 -17.76 1.20 10.47
C GLY A 49 -16.85 0.20 11.19
N LEU A 50 -16.86 0.16 12.52
CA LEU A 50 -16.16 -0.88 13.28
C LEU A 50 -17.03 -2.15 13.34
N PRO A 51 -16.51 -3.33 12.95
CA PRO A 51 -17.30 -4.56 12.96
C PRO A 51 -17.77 -4.91 14.38
N THR A 52 -18.88 -5.62 14.47
CA THR A 52 -19.35 -6.18 15.75
C THR A 52 -18.95 -7.65 15.83
N VAL A 53 -18.19 -7.99 16.87
CA VAL A 53 -17.77 -9.37 17.13
C VAL A 53 -18.33 -9.78 18.49
N PRO A 54 -19.11 -10.87 18.58
CA PRO A 54 -19.63 -11.37 19.85
C PRO A 54 -18.51 -11.50 20.89
N ASP A 55 -18.81 -11.09 22.12
CA ASP A 55 -17.91 -11.20 23.29
C ASP A 55 -16.58 -10.41 23.20
N VAL A 56 -16.39 -9.56 22.19
CA VAL A 56 -15.21 -8.70 22.07
C VAL A 56 -15.56 -7.24 22.35
N PRO A 57 -14.94 -6.58 23.34
CA PRO A 57 -15.18 -5.17 23.61
C PRO A 57 -14.81 -4.27 22.43
N ARG A 58 -15.64 -3.25 22.17
CA ARG A 58 -15.42 -2.28 21.08
C ARG A 58 -14.05 -1.59 21.15
N SER A 59 -13.55 -1.32 22.36
CA SER A 59 -12.22 -0.73 22.56
C SER A 59 -11.10 -1.65 22.09
N VAL A 60 -11.24 -2.97 22.26
CA VAL A 60 -10.28 -3.96 21.77
C VAL A 60 -10.27 -3.97 20.25
N LEU A 61 -11.44 -3.95 19.60
CA LEU A 61 -11.54 -3.88 18.14
C LEU A 61 -10.93 -2.58 17.60
N LEU A 62 -11.23 -1.43 18.20
CA LEU A 62 -10.64 -0.14 17.81
C LEU A 62 -9.11 -0.15 17.92
N VAL A 63 -8.57 -0.66 19.05
CA VAL A 63 -7.13 -0.80 19.24
C VAL A 63 -6.54 -1.75 18.20
N ALA A 64 -7.20 -2.89 17.93
CA ALA A 64 -6.75 -3.86 16.93
C ALA A 64 -6.69 -3.23 15.53
N SER A 65 -7.71 -2.47 15.14
CA SER A 65 -7.79 -1.77 13.84
C SER A 65 -6.69 -0.73 13.61
N LEU A 66 -6.02 -0.27 14.67
CA LEU A 66 -4.91 0.68 14.56
C LEU A 66 -3.54 0.02 14.79
N VAL A 67 -3.44 -0.84 15.80
CA VAL A 67 -2.17 -1.49 16.18
C VAL A 67 -1.75 -2.53 15.17
N GLN A 68 -2.68 -3.35 14.66
CA GLN A 68 -2.36 -4.38 13.67
C GLN A 68 -1.72 -3.78 12.41
N PRO A 69 -2.34 -2.80 11.70
CA PRO A 69 -1.70 -2.21 10.54
C PRO A 69 -0.44 -1.43 10.90
N ALA A 70 -0.36 -0.78 12.06
CA ALA A 70 0.88 -0.12 12.48
C ALA A 70 2.06 -1.11 12.61
N VAL A 71 1.83 -2.29 13.21
CA VAL A 71 2.86 -3.33 13.30
C VAL A 71 3.27 -3.83 11.90
N LEU A 72 2.31 -4.07 11.02
CA LEU A 72 2.61 -4.49 9.64
C LEU A 72 3.40 -3.41 8.89
N VAL A 73 3.03 -2.14 9.05
CA VAL A 73 3.74 -0.99 8.45
C VAL A 73 5.16 -0.90 9.01
N LEU A 74 5.37 -1.12 10.31
CA LEU A 74 6.70 -1.13 10.91
C LEU A 74 7.58 -2.23 10.27
N VAL A 75 7.04 -3.44 10.14
CA VAL A 75 7.74 -4.57 9.51
C VAL A 75 8.05 -4.25 8.04
N ALA A 76 7.08 -3.76 7.27
CA ALA A 76 7.28 -3.39 5.88
C ALA A 76 8.29 -2.25 5.71
N ALA A 77 8.23 -1.23 6.57
CA ALA A 77 9.18 -0.12 6.62
C ALA A 77 10.61 -0.64 6.89
N ALA A 78 10.76 -1.56 7.84
CA ALA A 78 12.02 -2.21 8.18
C ALA A 78 12.57 -3.04 7.01
N VAL A 79 11.74 -3.86 6.37
CA VAL A 79 12.12 -4.67 5.22
C VAL A 79 12.59 -3.79 4.05
N GLY A 80 11.78 -2.81 3.64
CA GLY A 80 12.14 -1.93 2.53
C GLY A 80 13.36 -1.06 2.82
N ALA A 81 13.51 -0.53 4.05
CA ALA A 81 14.69 0.23 4.45
C ALA A 81 16.00 -0.55 4.29
N ARG A 82 15.93 -1.87 4.47
CA ARG A 82 17.08 -2.77 4.34
C ARG A 82 17.37 -3.20 2.89
N LEU A 83 16.32 -3.42 2.09
CA LEU A 83 16.43 -4.09 0.80
C LEU A 83 16.30 -3.14 -0.40
N ALA A 84 15.39 -2.16 -0.35
CA ALA A 84 15.05 -1.30 -1.48
C ALA A 84 16.25 -0.56 -2.09
N PRO A 85 17.18 0.04 -1.30
CA PRO A 85 18.31 0.79 -1.87
C PRO A 85 19.24 -0.09 -2.71
N GLY A 86 19.51 -1.33 -2.28
CA GLY A 86 20.36 -2.27 -3.01
C GLY A 86 19.73 -2.78 -4.31
N LEU A 87 18.40 -2.69 -4.44
CA LEU A 87 17.66 -3.08 -5.64
C LEU A 87 17.37 -1.89 -6.58
N GLY A 88 17.76 -0.67 -6.17
CA GLY A 88 17.53 0.56 -6.94
C GLY A 88 16.11 1.12 -6.83
N PHE A 89 15.31 0.65 -5.86
CA PHE A 89 14.03 1.26 -5.52
C PHE A 89 14.22 2.52 -4.66
N ARG A 90 13.29 3.46 -4.80
CA ARG A 90 13.47 4.84 -4.33
C ARG A 90 12.30 5.32 -3.50
N SER A 91 12.61 6.18 -2.53
CA SER A 91 11.64 6.95 -1.76
C SER A 91 12.21 8.36 -1.52
N HIS A 92 11.37 9.38 -1.69
CA HIS A 92 11.68 10.76 -1.39
C HIS A 92 11.87 11.00 0.11
N VAL A 93 11.07 10.36 0.97
CA VAL A 93 11.24 10.50 2.43
C VAL A 93 12.55 9.88 2.88
N VAL A 94 12.92 8.72 2.30
CA VAL A 94 14.24 8.09 2.52
C VAL A 94 15.36 9.00 2.05
N ALA A 95 15.33 9.48 0.79
CA ALA A 95 16.36 10.37 0.28
C ALA A 95 16.53 11.62 1.16
N ARG A 96 15.42 12.21 1.62
CA ARG A 96 15.44 13.41 2.47
C ARG A 96 16.10 13.18 3.83
N VAL A 97 15.82 12.06 4.50
CA VAL A 97 16.49 11.75 5.77
C VAL A 97 17.96 11.38 5.59
N GLU A 98 18.40 11.09 4.37
CA GLU A 98 19.81 10.88 4.03
C GLU A 98 20.53 12.17 3.62
N GLY A 99 19.82 13.30 3.56
CA GLY A 99 20.38 14.55 3.05
C GLY A 99 20.51 14.57 1.52
N GLU A 100 19.88 13.63 0.83
CA GLU A 100 19.90 13.49 -0.62
C GLU A 100 18.61 14.05 -1.26
N SER A 101 18.64 14.21 -2.58
CA SER A 101 17.45 14.50 -3.38
C SER A 101 17.38 13.58 -4.59
N LEU A 102 16.17 13.12 -4.91
CA LEU A 102 15.99 12.28 -6.11
C LEU A 102 16.10 13.14 -7.37
N ARG A 103 16.86 12.65 -8.36
CA ARG A 103 17.03 13.29 -9.69
C ARG A 103 15.70 13.63 -10.37
N ARG A 104 14.67 12.83 -10.15
CA ARG A 104 13.30 13.10 -10.60
C ARG A 104 12.49 13.60 -9.40
N PRO A 105 12.16 14.90 -9.34
CA PRO A 105 11.30 15.44 -8.29
C PRO A 105 9.91 14.79 -8.35
N LEU A 106 9.26 14.69 -7.19
CA LEU A 106 7.91 14.14 -7.07
C LEU A 106 6.92 14.84 -8.00
N ARG A 107 7.03 16.18 -8.14
CA ARG A 107 6.21 16.97 -9.08
C ARG A 107 6.31 16.49 -10.54
N ARG A 108 7.46 15.99 -10.97
CA ARG A 108 7.60 15.44 -12.34
C ARG A 108 6.97 14.05 -12.42
N ALA A 109 7.12 13.22 -11.39
CA ALA A 109 6.47 11.91 -11.33
C ALA A 109 4.94 12.03 -11.25
N ALA A 110 4.41 13.07 -10.59
CA ALA A 110 2.98 13.36 -10.47
C ALA A 110 2.28 13.52 -11.83
N ARG A 111 2.99 14.04 -12.85
CA ARG A 111 2.46 14.16 -14.23
C ARG A 111 2.13 12.81 -14.88
N THR A 112 2.69 11.72 -14.37
CA THR A 112 2.35 10.36 -14.79
C THR A 112 1.50 9.66 -13.74
N ALA A 113 1.86 9.75 -12.46
CA ALA A 113 1.19 9.05 -11.38
C ALA A 113 -0.30 9.42 -11.24
N VAL A 114 -0.64 10.72 -11.30
CA VAL A 114 -2.02 11.18 -11.14
C VAL A 114 -2.92 10.69 -12.28
N PRO A 115 -2.58 10.89 -13.57
CA PRO A 115 -3.39 10.35 -14.66
C PRO A 115 -3.51 8.82 -14.64
N VAL A 116 -2.42 8.11 -14.30
CA VAL A 116 -2.46 6.64 -14.15
C VAL A 116 -3.43 6.23 -13.05
N GLY A 117 -3.37 6.90 -11.89
CA GLY A 117 -4.30 6.65 -10.79
C GLY A 117 -5.75 6.88 -11.16
N LEU A 118 -6.06 8.03 -11.76
CA LEU A 118 -7.42 8.35 -12.23
C LEU A 118 -7.94 7.33 -13.25
N ALA A 119 -7.09 6.95 -14.22
CA ALA A 119 -7.44 5.97 -15.24
C ALA A 119 -7.69 4.58 -14.63
N VAL A 120 -6.86 4.15 -13.68
CA VAL A 120 -7.01 2.88 -12.96
C VAL A 120 -8.27 2.88 -12.09
N GLY A 121 -8.55 3.96 -11.37
CA GLY A 121 -9.79 4.08 -10.59
C GLY A 121 -11.03 4.02 -11.48
N GLY A 122 -11.03 4.74 -12.61
CA GLY A 122 -12.12 4.66 -13.60
C GLY A 122 -12.25 3.26 -14.21
N LEU A 123 -11.14 2.60 -14.51
CA LEU A 123 -11.14 1.22 -15.00
C LEU A 123 -11.74 0.26 -13.96
N ILE A 124 -11.39 0.40 -12.68
CA ILE A 124 -11.97 -0.40 -11.59
C ILE A 124 -13.48 -0.20 -11.53
N VAL A 125 -13.99 1.04 -11.63
CA VAL A 125 -15.43 1.32 -11.67
C VAL A 125 -16.11 0.63 -12.84
N VAL A 126 -15.53 0.71 -14.04
CA VAL A 126 -16.09 0.08 -15.24
C VAL A 126 -16.08 -1.45 -15.13
N LEU A 127 -14.98 -2.04 -14.65
CA LEU A 127 -14.87 -3.48 -14.45
C LEU A 127 -15.85 -3.97 -13.39
N ASP A 128 -15.99 -3.23 -12.30
CA ASP A 128 -16.92 -3.54 -11.21
C ASP A 128 -18.37 -3.53 -11.70
N ALA A 129 -18.77 -2.47 -12.42
CA ALA A 129 -20.09 -2.38 -13.03
C ALA A 129 -20.36 -3.52 -14.04
N GLY A 130 -19.38 -3.83 -14.89
CA GLY A 130 -19.48 -4.93 -15.85
C GLY A 130 -19.63 -6.30 -15.17
N LEU A 131 -18.87 -6.56 -14.10
CA LEU A 131 -18.98 -7.79 -13.32
C LEU A 131 -20.34 -7.91 -12.62
N SER A 132 -20.90 -6.81 -12.12
CA SER A 132 -22.27 -6.81 -11.55
C SER A 132 -23.34 -7.19 -12.56
N LEU A 133 -23.22 -6.69 -13.80
CA LEU A 133 -24.17 -7.02 -14.86
C LEU A 133 -24.13 -8.51 -15.23
N LEU A 134 -22.93 -9.12 -15.21
CA LEU A 134 -22.75 -10.54 -15.55
C LEU A 134 -23.20 -11.50 -14.43
N ALA A 135 -23.08 -11.08 -13.17
CA ALA A 135 -23.39 -11.91 -12.01
C ALA A 135 -24.84 -11.77 -11.50
N GLY A 136 -25.66 -10.92 -12.12
CA GLY A 136 -27.01 -10.58 -11.65
C GLY A 136 -26.97 -9.53 -10.53
N ALA A 137 -28.03 -8.72 -10.46
CA ALA A 137 -28.11 -7.48 -9.66
C ALA A 137 -27.82 -7.63 -8.13
N GLU A 138 -27.80 -8.85 -7.59
CA GLU A 138 -27.55 -9.12 -6.18
C GLU A 138 -26.06 -9.13 -5.77
N SER A 139 -25.13 -8.87 -6.72
CA SER A 139 -23.69 -9.07 -6.53
C SER A 139 -22.82 -7.80 -6.62
N SER A 140 -23.44 -6.63 -6.50
CA SER A 140 -22.72 -5.34 -6.55
C SER A 140 -21.94 -5.11 -5.25
N LEU A 141 -20.63 -4.83 -5.33
CA LEU A 141 -19.86 -4.37 -4.15
C LEU A 141 -20.33 -3.00 -3.62
N THR A 142 -21.14 -2.29 -4.40
CA THR A 142 -21.84 -1.06 -4.03
C THR A 142 -23.24 -1.29 -3.46
N ALA A 143 -23.74 -2.54 -3.46
CA ALA A 143 -25.01 -2.90 -2.84
C ALA A 143 -24.76 -3.33 -1.39
N THR A 144 -24.47 -2.35 -0.55
CA THR A 144 -24.57 -2.50 0.91
C THR A 144 -25.55 -1.43 1.40
N GLU A 145 -26.44 -1.86 2.30
CA GLU A 145 -27.53 -1.06 2.87
C GLU A 145 -27.12 0.39 3.22
N ALA A 146 -28.03 1.33 2.94
CA ALA A 146 -28.08 2.69 3.48
C ALA A 146 -26.72 3.42 3.63
N THR A 147 -25.91 3.46 2.57
CA THR A 147 -24.78 4.40 2.55
C THR A 147 -25.35 5.82 2.47
N THR A 148 -24.99 6.69 3.43
CA THR A 148 -25.36 8.11 3.41
C THR A 148 -24.23 8.96 2.86
N VAL A 149 -24.51 10.21 2.47
CA VAL A 149 -23.46 11.20 2.16
C VAL A 149 -22.48 11.31 3.33
N ALA A 150 -22.97 11.29 4.58
CA ALA A 150 -22.13 11.38 5.77
C ALA A 150 -21.14 10.21 5.88
N THR A 151 -21.58 8.96 5.65
CA THR A 151 -20.69 7.79 5.68
C THR A 151 -19.65 7.82 4.55
N VAL A 152 -20.02 8.32 3.36
CA VAL A 152 -19.06 8.50 2.26
C VAL A 152 -18.00 9.53 2.64
N LEU A 153 -18.39 10.68 3.20
CA LEU A 153 -17.45 11.71 3.65
C LEU A 153 -16.55 11.22 4.80
N ALA A 154 -17.11 10.47 5.76
CA ALA A 154 -16.38 9.90 6.88
C ALA A 154 -15.28 8.91 6.45
N SER A 155 -15.44 8.26 5.30
CA SER A 155 -14.43 7.33 4.75
C SER A 155 -13.25 8.00 4.02
N ILE A 156 -13.33 9.31 3.72
CA ILE A 156 -12.27 10.03 2.98
C ILE A 156 -10.90 9.92 3.68
N PRO A 157 -10.77 10.14 5.00
CA PRO A 157 -9.49 9.97 5.69
C PRO A 157 -8.88 8.58 5.50
N ALA A 158 -9.64 7.50 5.67
CA ALA A 158 -9.16 6.14 5.43
C ALA A 158 -8.77 5.94 3.95
N ARG A 159 -9.58 6.35 2.99
CA ARG A 159 -9.27 6.18 1.55
C ARG A 159 -7.96 6.86 1.18
N PHE A 160 -7.80 8.14 1.52
CA PHE A 160 -6.65 8.91 1.04
C PHE A 160 -5.40 8.74 1.89
N LEU A 161 -5.53 8.57 3.21
CA LEU A 161 -4.38 8.39 4.09
C LEU A 161 -4.04 6.91 4.24
N TYR A 162 -4.98 6.05 4.61
CA TYR A 162 -4.68 4.63 4.78
C TYR A 162 -4.44 3.96 3.42
N GLY A 163 -5.41 4.02 2.51
CA GLY A 163 -5.28 3.50 1.15
C GLY A 163 -4.16 4.18 0.36
N GLY A 164 -4.16 5.52 0.33
CA GLY A 164 -3.14 6.26 -0.41
C GLY A 164 -1.71 6.19 0.14
N ILE A 165 -1.50 5.85 1.43
CA ILE A 165 -0.15 5.87 2.05
C ILE A 165 0.22 4.51 2.66
N ALA A 166 -0.51 4.05 3.67
CA ALA A 166 -0.15 2.82 4.40
C ALA A 166 -0.20 1.58 3.49
N GLU A 167 -1.21 1.49 2.63
CA GLU A 167 -1.36 0.42 1.64
C GLU A 167 -0.35 0.48 0.48
N GLU A 168 0.49 1.51 0.42
CA GLU A 168 1.67 1.51 -0.46
C GLU A 168 2.93 1.08 0.30
N VAL A 169 3.07 1.42 1.58
CA VAL A 169 4.19 0.94 2.40
C VAL A 169 4.18 -0.59 2.49
N LEU A 170 3.03 -1.18 2.76
CA LEU A 170 2.88 -2.62 2.98
C LEU A 170 3.28 -3.47 1.74
N PRO A 171 2.53 -3.44 0.62
CA PRO A 171 2.80 -4.26 -0.54
C PRO A 171 3.96 -3.75 -1.41
N ARG A 172 4.28 -2.45 -1.48
CA ARG A 172 5.33 -1.96 -2.40
C ARG A 172 6.68 -1.88 -1.70
N TRP A 173 6.76 -1.07 -0.65
CA TRP A 173 8.02 -0.88 0.08
C TRP A 173 8.45 -2.14 0.83
N GLY A 174 7.51 -2.85 1.47
CA GLY A 174 7.77 -4.12 2.15
C GLY A 174 7.80 -5.31 1.19
N PHE A 175 6.61 -5.79 0.80
CA PHE A 175 6.45 -7.13 0.21
C PHE A 175 7.00 -7.27 -1.21
N MET A 176 6.66 -6.38 -2.14
CA MET A 176 7.19 -6.39 -3.51
C MET A 176 8.72 -6.27 -3.49
N THR A 177 9.26 -5.41 -2.64
CA THR A 177 10.72 -5.28 -2.47
C THR A 177 11.36 -6.58 -1.99
N LEU A 178 10.71 -7.29 -1.05
CA LEU A 178 11.14 -8.62 -0.62
C LEU A 178 11.07 -9.65 -1.77
N LEU A 179 10.00 -9.68 -2.55
CA LEU A 179 9.87 -10.58 -3.70
C LEU A 179 10.94 -10.32 -4.76
N VAL A 180 11.19 -9.05 -5.08
CA VAL A 180 12.28 -8.66 -6.00
C VAL A 180 13.63 -9.07 -5.44
N TRP A 181 13.86 -8.89 -4.13
CA TRP A 181 15.07 -9.35 -3.49
C TRP A 181 15.25 -10.86 -3.64
N VAL A 182 14.22 -11.67 -3.37
CA VAL A 182 14.26 -13.13 -3.52
C VAL A 182 14.55 -13.51 -4.98
N GLY A 183 13.83 -12.96 -5.95
CA GLY A 183 14.07 -13.25 -7.37
C GLY A 183 15.46 -12.82 -7.84
N TRP A 184 15.94 -11.66 -7.41
CA TRP A 184 17.31 -11.19 -7.66
C TRP A 184 18.36 -12.14 -7.08
N ARG A 185 18.08 -12.69 -5.89
CA ARG A 185 18.93 -13.65 -5.19
C ARG A 185 19.02 -14.98 -5.91
N LEU A 186 17.89 -15.49 -6.40
CA LEU A 186 17.75 -16.74 -7.13
C LEU A 186 18.34 -16.67 -8.55
N THR A 187 18.37 -15.49 -9.15
CA THR A 187 18.94 -15.26 -10.50
C THR A 187 20.43 -14.91 -10.48
N GLY A 188 21.14 -15.22 -9.40
CA GLY A 188 22.59 -15.05 -9.30
C GLY A 188 23.06 -13.63 -8.94
N ARG A 189 22.15 -12.76 -8.46
CA ARG A 189 22.45 -11.40 -7.99
C ARG A 189 23.14 -10.50 -9.05
N PRO A 190 22.55 -10.36 -10.25
CA PRO A 190 23.08 -9.42 -11.25
C PRO A 190 23.15 -7.99 -10.69
N THR A 191 23.89 -7.07 -11.30
CA THR A 191 24.06 -5.70 -10.80
C THR A 191 22.73 -4.99 -10.49
N ARG A 192 21.67 -5.29 -11.24
CA ARG A 192 20.29 -4.88 -10.94
C ARG A 192 19.32 -6.03 -11.22
N PRO A 193 18.17 -6.10 -10.52
CA PRO A 193 17.10 -7.04 -10.87
C PRO A 193 16.66 -6.87 -12.32
N SER A 194 16.47 -7.99 -13.03
CA SER A 194 15.98 -7.98 -14.40
C SER A 194 14.49 -7.59 -14.44
N ALA A 195 14.04 -7.02 -15.57
CA ALA A 195 12.64 -6.63 -15.73
C ALA A 195 11.65 -7.79 -15.49
N PRO A 196 11.90 -9.04 -15.95
CA PRO A 196 11.02 -10.17 -15.64
C PRO A 196 10.90 -10.44 -14.13
N VAL A 197 12.00 -10.36 -13.38
CA VAL A 197 11.98 -10.54 -11.91
C VAL A 197 11.12 -9.46 -11.25
N VAL A 198 11.26 -8.21 -11.69
CA VAL A 198 10.46 -7.11 -11.13
C VAL A 198 8.99 -7.24 -11.48
N TRP A 199 8.64 -7.59 -12.71
CA TRP A 199 7.25 -7.81 -13.11
C TRP A 199 6.60 -8.99 -12.38
N ALA A 200 7.32 -10.11 -12.21
CA ALA A 200 6.82 -11.24 -11.43
C ALA A 200 6.51 -10.84 -9.99
N ALA A 201 7.38 -10.04 -9.37
CA ALA A 201 7.15 -9.50 -8.03
C ALA A 201 5.98 -8.50 -7.98
N ILE A 202 5.80 -7.66 -9.00
CA ILE A 202 4.64 -6.74 -9.10
C ILE A 202 3.34 -7.55 -9.13
N VAL A 203 3.25 -8.54 -10.02
CA VAL A 203 2.04 -9.37 -10.17
C VAL A 203 1.79 -10.19 -8.89
N GLY A 204 2.82 -10.82 -8.33
CA GLY A 204 2.71 -11.58 -7.08
C GLY A 204 2.24 -10.70 -5.91
N ALA A 205 2.83 -9.51 -5.75
CA ALA A 205 2.42 -8.55 -4.73
C ALA A 205 1.00 -8.02 -4.95
N ALA A 206 0.59 -7.79 -6.20
CA ALA A 206 -0.76 -7.34 -6.55
C ALA A 206 -1.84 -8.37 -6.19
N VAL A 207 -1.59 -9.66 -6.46
CA VAL A 207 -2.51 -10.75 -6.11
C VAL A 207 -2.63 -10.89 -4.59
N VAL A 208 -1.50 -10.87 -3.87
CA VAL A 208 -1.50 -10.92 -2.39
C VAL A 208 -2.19 -9.69 -1.80
N PHE A 209 -1.98 -8.51 -2.38
CA PHE A 209 -2.68 -7.29 -1.99
C PHE A 209 -4.20 -7.43 -2.15
N GLY A 210 -4.68 -7.97 -3.28
CA GLY A 210 -6.09 -8.26 -3.45
C GLY A 210 -6.63 -9.30 -2.46
N ALA A 211 -5.88 -10.37 -2.22
CA ALA A 211 -6.25 -11.39 -1.23
C ALA A 211 -6.29 -10.84 0.21
N ALA A 212 -5.44 -9.86 0.54
CA ALA A 212 -5.39 -9.23 1.86
C ALA A 212 -6.67 -8.45 2.22
N HIS A 213 -7.54 -8.15 1.24
CA HIS A 213 -8.84 -7.52 1.45
C HIS A 213 -9.95 -8.53 1.80
N LEU A 214 -9.74 -9.83 1.57
CA LEU A 214 -10.74 -10.86 1.81
C LEU A 214 -11.19 -10.97 3.28
N PRO A 215 -10.31 -10.86 4.30
CA PRO A 215 -10.76 -10.90 5.69
C PRO A 215 -11.73 -9.77 6.06
N ALA A 216 -11.53 -8.56 5.52
CA ALA A 216 -12.45 -7.45 5.73
C ALA A 216 -13.80 -7.72 5.06
N ALA A 217 -13.79 -8.18 3.80
CA ALA A 217 -15.01 -8.55 3.09
C ALA A 217 -15.77 -9.69 3.77
N ALA A 218 -15.06 -10.67 4.35
CA ALA A 218 -15.66 -11.79 5.08
C ALA A 218 -16.34 -11.36 6.39
N ALA A 219 -15.97 -10.21 6.95
CA ALA A 219 -16.61 -9.65 8.14
C ALA A 219 -17.96 -8.97 7.81
N GLU A 220 -18.18 -8.60 6.55
CA GLU A 220 -19.40 -7.92 6.09
C GLU A 220 -20.37 -8.89 5.42
N THR A 221 -19.88 -9.90 4.69
CA THR A 221 -20.71 -10.84 3.96
C THR A 221 -20.05 -12.21 3.75
N SER A 222 -20.85 -13.21 3.37
CA SER A 222 -20.36 -14.53 3.01
C SER A 222 -19.60 -14.51 1.69
N LEU A 223 -18.38 -15.04 1.68
CA LEU A 223 -17.54 -15.07 0.48
C LEU A 223 -17.93 -16.21 -0.46
N THR A 224 -18.51 -15.87 -1.61
CA THR A 224 -18.67 -16.79 -2.75
C THR A 224 -17.40 -16.83 -3.60
N PRO A 225 -17.14 -17.89 -4.39
CA PRO A 225 -15.99 -17.93 -5.29
C PRO A 225 -15.93 -16.75 -6.28
N SER A 226 -17.09 -16.29 -6.76
CA SER A 226 -17.18 -15.12 -7.64
C SER A 226 -16.84 -13.81 -6.92
N ALA A 227 -17.30 -13.63 -5.68
CA ALA A 227 -16.93 -12.47 -4.85
C ALA A 227 -15.43 -12.44 -4.56
N VAL A 228 -14.83 -13.60 -4.22
CA VAL A 228 -13.38 -13.73 -4.03
C VAL A 228 -12.63 -13.32 -5.30
N ALA A 229 -13.01 -13.90 -6.45
CA ALA A 229 -12.36 -13.59 -7.72
C ALA A 229 -12.45 -12.09 -8.07
N ARG A 230 -13.62 -11.48 -7.85
CA ARG A 230 -13.86 -10.05 -8.08
C ARG A 230 -13.00 -9.16 -7.18
N ILE A 231 -13.02 -9.40 -5.87
CA ILE A 231 -12.23 -8.61 -4.90
C ILE A 231 -10.74 -8.69 -5.23
N VAL A 232 -10.23 -9.91 -5.48
CA VAL A 232 -8.82 -10.11 -5.80
C VAL A 232 -8.46 -9.44 -7.13
N ALA A 233 -9.28 -9.61 -8.17
CA ALA A 233 -9.00 -9.06 -9.50
C ALA A 233 -9.00 -7.53 -9.52
N LEU A 234 -10.01 -6.88 -8.96
CA LEU A 234 -10.12 -5.41 -8.97
C LEU A 234 -8.98 -4.76 -8.18
N ASN A 235 -8.62 -5.32 -7.03
CA ASN A 235 -7.47 -4.86 -6.26
C ASN A 235 -6.14 -5.16 -6.96
N ALA A 236 -6.02 -6.29 -7.65
CA ALA A 236 -4.80 -6.63 -8.40
C ALA A 236 -4.57 -5.68 -9.58
N VAL A 237 -5.62 -5.15 -10.23
CA VAL A 237 -5.49 -4.11 -11.28
C VAL A 237 -4.78 -2.87 -10.73
N GLY A 238 -5.23 -2.34 -9.58
CA GLY A 238 -4.52 -1.27 -8.87
C GLY A 238 -3.13 -1.69 -8.40
N GLY A 239 -3.05 -2.90 -7.83
CA GLY A 239 -1.85 -3.67 -7.51
C GLY A 239 -0.72 -3.48 -8.51
N VAL A 240 -0.97 -3.94 -9.73
CA VAL A 240 -0.03 -3.94 -10.86
C VAL A 240 0.35 -2.52 -11.28
N ALA A 241 -0.63 -1.63 -11.42
CA ALA A 241 -0.39 -0.28 -11.88
C ALA A 241 0.49 0.52 -10.90
N PHE A 242 0.15 0.50 -9.60
CA PHE A 242 0.92 1.24 -8.59
C PHE A 242 2.28 0.58 -8.33
N GLY A 243 2.38 -0.75 -8.44
CA GLY A 243 3.66 -1.47 -8.41
C GLY A 243 4.59 -1.05 -9.55
N TRP A 244 4.06 -0.84 -10.76
CA TRP A 244 4.81 -0.27 -11.87
C TRP A 244 5.23 1.18 -11.62
N VAL A 245 4.34 2.02 -11.08
CA VAL A 245 4.69 3.41 -10.71
C VAL A 245 5.81 3.42 -9.67
N TYR A 246 5.74 2.57 -8.65
CA TYR A 246 6.79 2.42 -7.63
C TYR A 246 8.13 2.05 -8.27
N TRP A 247 8.15 1.04 -9.14
CA TRP A 247 9.37 0.61 -9.83
C TRP A 247 9.99 1.72 -10.69
N ARG A 248 9.17 2.45 -11.46
CA ARG A 248 9.67 3.44 -12.43
C ARG A 248 9.98 4.78 -11.81
N TYR A 249 9.37 5.12 -10.68
CA TYR A 249 9.46 6.43 -10.04
C TYR A 249 9.94 6.29 -8.59
N SER A 250 9.02 6.21 -7.63
CA SER A 250 9.29 6.19 -6.18
C SER A 250 8.06 5.70 -5.42
N LEU A 251 8.25 5.38 -4.13
CA LEU A 251 7.15 5.02 -3.22
C LEU A 251 6.06 6.10 -3.18
N GLU A 252 6.46 7.37 -3.06
CA GLU A 252 5.52 8.49 -2.96
C GLU A 252 4.81 8.76 -4.28
N ALA A 253 5.40 8.40 -5.43
CA ALA A 253 4.68 8.45 -6.70
C ALA A 253 3.58 7.37 -6.76
N ALA A 254 3.81 6.18 -6.21
CA ALA A 254 2.78 5.14 -6.10
C ALA A 254 1.66 5.57 -5.14
N MET A 255 2.01 6.22 -4.02
CA MET A 255 1.05 6.84 -3.10
C MET A 255 0.15 7.87 -3.80
N LEU A 256 0.75 8.76 -4.60
CA LEU A 256 -0.02 9.73 -5.40
C LEU A 256 -0.94 9.05 -6.42
N ALA A 257 -0.47 8.00 -7.09
CA ALA A 257 -1.29 7.24 -8.04
C ALA A 257 -2.47 6.57 -7.33
N HIS A 258 -2.24 5.90 -6.21
CA HIS A 258 -3.29 5.21 -5.46
C HIS A 258 -4.31 6.21 -4.87
N ALA A 259 -3.85 7.29 -4.24
CA ALA A 259 -4.73 8.35 -3.76
C ALA A 259 -5.57 8.96 -4.89
N SER A 260 -5.00 9.11 -6.10
CA SER A 260 -5.75 9.60 -7.27
C SER A 260 -6.79 8.60 -7.77
N ALA A 261 -6.57 7.28 -7.63
CA ALA A 261 -7.59 6.28 -7.94
C ALA A 261 -8.81 6.42 -7.03
N HIS A 262 -8.62 6.74 -5.74
CA HIS A 262 -9.73 7.01 -4.83
C HIS A 262 -10.57 8.24 -5.22
N VAL A 263 -10.00 9.24 -5.90
CA VAL A 263 -10.80 10.36 -6.45
C VAL A 263 -11.82 9.83 -7.46
N ALA A 264 -11.38 8.97 -8.38
CA ALA A 264 -12.27 8.38 -9.39
C ALA A 264 -13.31 7.43 -8.76
N LEU A 265 -12.94 6.72 -7.69
CA LEU A 265 -13.85 5.83 -6.94
C LEU A 265 -14.85 6.60 -6.05
N LEU A 266 -14.53 7.84 -5.65
CA LEU A 266 -15.42 8.65 -4.80
C LEU A 266 -16.65 9.15 -5.56
N VAL A 267 -16.51 9.41 -6.87
CA VAL A 267 -17.61 9.89 -7.73
C VAL A 267 -18.80 8.94 -7.71
N PRO A 268 -18.68 7.63 -8.07
CA PRO A 268 -19.81 6.72 -8.02
C PRO A 268 -20.36 6.56 -6.60
N ALA A 269 -19.50 6.52 -5.58
CA ALA A 269 -19.91 6.40 -4.18
C ALA A 269 -20.79 7.57 -3.71
N LEU A 270 -20.56 8.79 -4.21
CA LEU A 270 -21.42 9.95 -3.94
C LEU A 270 -22.71 9.91 -4.75
N THR A 271 -22.66 9.50 -6.02
CA THR A 271 -23.87 9.47 -6.87
C THR A 271 -24.88 8.40 -6.46
N THR A 272 -24.45 7.33 -5.79
CA THR A 272 -25.37 6.28 -5.32
C THR A 272 -26.13 6.67 -4.05
N VAL A 273 -25.78 7.79 -3.41
CA VAL A 273 -26.32 8.22 -2.10
C VAL A 273 -26.96 9.61 -2.12
N LEU A 274 -27.07 10.22 -3.30
CA LEU A 274 -27.72 11.51 -3.58
C LEU A 274 -29.04 11.25 -4.32
#